data_AF-A0A2T7WF27-F1
#
_entry.id   AF-A0A2T7WF27-F1
#
_cell.length_a   1.000
_cell.length_b   1.000
_cell.length_c   1.000
_cell.angle_alpha   90.00
_cell.angle_beta   90.00
_cell.angle_gamma   90.00
#
_symmetry.space_group_name_H-M   'P 1'
#
loop_
_entity.id
_entity.type
_entity.pdbx_description
1 polymer ?
#
loop_
_entity_poly.entity_id
_entity_poly.type
_entity_poly.pdbx_seq_one_letter_code
_entity_poly.pdbx_strand_id
1 'polypeptide(L)'
;MDIARFFSDYGLIILLIGLLVFMFYSSRRRMQKQKAELEKKARETVPGAEVLLQGGLYGTIVDYDGEDLDKPALVEIAPGVVIKVHSQAVLRIVDPVEGAVTEDEYIEAEEAEAEYVAGVADGDITSISDDKRSSRATDADRDDKDRPAV
;
A
#
# COMPACT_ATOMS: atom_id res chain seq x y z
N MET A 1 42.60 32.42 17.56
CA MET A 1 41.89 31.87 16.38
C MET A 1 40.42 32.09 16.61
N ASP A 2 39.82 33.05 15.89
CA ASP A 2 38.45 33.47 16.09
C ASP A 2 37.47 32.43 15.53
N ILE A 3 36.96 31.58 16.43
CA ILE A 3 35.95 30.55 16.13
C ILE A 3 34.73 31.17 15.42
N ALA A 4 34.36 32.41 15.77
CA ALA A 4 33.26 33.13 15.14
C ALA A 4 33.47 33.41 13.64
N ARG A 5 34.72 33.67 13.20
CA ARG A 5 35.01 33.86 11.76
C ARG A 5 35.01 32.55 11.00
N PHE A 6 35.49 31.47 11.62
CA PHE A 6 35.39 30.12 11.05
C PHE A 6 33.93 29.71 10.80
N PHE A 7 33.01 29.97 11.74
CA PHE A 7 31.59 29.70 11.54
C PHE A 7 30.93 30.64 10.52
N SER A 8 31.43 31.86 10.33
CA SER A 8 30.88 32.80 9.35
C SER A 8 31.34 32.46 7.92
N ASP A 9 32.61 32.12 7.76
CA ASP A 9 33.23 31.83 6.46
C ASP A 9 32.94 30.40 6.00
N TYR A 10 32.88 29.43 6.93
CA TYR A 10 32.67 28.01 6.61
C TYR A 10 31.31 27.47 7.06
N GLY A 11 30.53 28.20 7.87
CA GLY A 11 29.24 27.71 8.36
C GLY A 11 28.20 27.47 7.26
N LEU A 12 28.16 28.34 6.25
CA LEU A 12 27.29 28.13 5.07
C LEU A 12 27.72 26.88 4.29
N ILE A 13 29.02 26.67 4.12
CA ILE A 13 29.60 25.52 3.40
C ILE A 13 29.36 24.22 4.17
N ILE A 14 29.54 24.23 5.50
CA ILE A 14 29.30 23.08 6.37
C ILE A 14 27.81 22.73 6.39
N LEU A 15 26.91 23.73 6.43
CA LEU A 15 25.47 23.53 6.35
C LEU A 15 25.05 22.95 4.99
N LEU A 16 25.60 23.46 3.89
CA LEU A 16 25.34 22.95 2.55
C LEU A 16 25.79 21.48 2.41
N ILE A 17 27.00 21.15 2.89
CA ILE A 17 27.52 19.77 2.89
C ILE A 17 26.64 18.86 3.76
N GLY A 18 26.21 19.32 4.93
CA GLY A 18 25.31 18.58 5.81
C GLY A 18 23.96 18.28 5.15
N LEU A 19 23.37 19.26 4.45
CA LEU A 19 22.12 19.09 3.72
C LEU A 19 22.27 18.14 2.53
N LEU A 20 23.41 18.19 1.83
CA LEU A 20 23.70 17.32 0.68
C LEU A 20 23.89 15.86 1.12
N VAL A 21 24.58 15.63 2.24
CA VAL A 21 24.72 14.29 2.87
C VAL A 21 23.37 13.77 3.36
N PHE A 22 22.56 14.62 4.00
CA PHE A 22 21.21 14.27 4.44
C PHE A 22 20.29 13.92 3.27
N MET A 23 20.32 14.72 2.20
CA MET A 23 19.55 14.46 0.97
C MET A 23 20.02 13.18 0.29
N PHE A 24 21.33 12.90 0.25
CA PHE A 24 21.85 11.66 -0.32
C PHE A 24 21.46 10.45 0.51
N TYR A 25 21.49 10.54 1.85
CA TYR A 25 21.06 9.46 2.74
C TYR A 25 19.55 9.19 2.63
N SER A 26 18.73 10.24 2.58
CA SER A 26 17.27 10.16 2.43
C SER A 26 16.87 9.68 1.03
N SER A 27 17.52 10.19 -0.02
CA SER A 27 17.29 9.79 -1.41
C SER A 27 17.75 8.34 -1.65
N ARG A 28 18.87 7.90 -1.08
CA ARG A 28 19.33 6.51 -1.19
C ARG A 28 18.38 5.53 -0.50
N ARG A 29 17.75 5.91 0.63
CA ARG A 29 16.67 5.12 1.24
C ARG A 29 15.40 5.10 0.37
N ARG A 30 15.02 6.22 -0.24
CA ARG A 30 13.84 6.30 -1.13
C ARG A 30 14.04 5.54 -2.45
N MET A 31 15.26 5.56 -2.99
CA MET A 31 15.62 4.84 -4.23
C MET A 31 15.71 3.33 -4.00
N GLN A 32 16.13 2.87 -2.81
CA GLN A 32 16.10 1.44 -2.49
C GLN A 32 14.67 0.91 -2.32
N LYS A 33 13.75 1.69 -1.74
CA LYS A 33 12.32 1.29 -1.68
C LYS A 33 11.69 1.19 -3.06
N GLN A 34 11.92 2.18 -3.93
CA GLN A 34 11.42 2.14 -5.30
C GLN A 34 12.04 1.01 -6.12
N LYS A 35 13.35 0.74 -5.96
CA LYS A 35 13.98 -0.41 -6.62
C LYS A 35 13.45 -1.75 -6.10
N ALA A 36 13.21 -1.89 -4.80
CA ALA A 36 12.62 -3.11 -4.24
C ALA A 36 11.17 -3.31 -4.70
N GLU A 37 10.38 -2.25 -4.87
CA GLU A 37 9.04 -2.33 -5.44
C GLU A 37 9.06 -2.69 -6.94
N LEU A 38 10.02 -2.14 -7.70
CA LEU A 38 10.24 -2.52 -9.10
C LEU A 38 10.71 -3.97 -9.23
N GLU A 39 11.60 -4.43 -8.33
CA GLU A 39 12.12 -5.80 -8.33
C GLU A 39 11.07 -6.81 -7.84
N LYS A 40 10.16 -6.42 -6.94
CA LYS A 40 8.99 -7.24 -6.58
C LYS A 40 8.02 -7.38 -7.75
N LYS A 41 7.70 -6.27 -8.43
CA LYS A 41 6.85 -6.29 -9.64
C LYS A 41 7.48 -7.09 -10.78
N ALA A 42 8.80 -7.08 -10.91
CA ALA A 42 9.50 -7.90 -11.90
C ALA A 42 9.59 -9.39 -11.50
N ARG A 43 9.70 -9.68 -10.19
CA ARG A 43 9.70 -11.05 -9.66
C ARG A 43 8.31 -11.69 -9.67
N GLU A 44 7.24 -10.89 -9.61
CA GLU A 44 5.85 -11.35 -9.75
C GLU A 44 5.46 -11.65 -11.20
N THR A 45 6.25 -11.22 -12.19
CA THR A 45 6.07 -11.64 -13.58
C THR A 45 6.64 -13.05 -13.81
N VAL A 46 6.08 -14.01 -13.08
CA VAL A 46 6.40 -15.42 -13.21
C VAL A 46 5.60 -16.00 -14.38
N PRO A 47 6.22 -16.78 -15.28
CA PRO A 47 5.49 -17.60 -16.25
C PRO A 47 4.47 -18.49 -15.52
N GLY A 48 3.21 -18.47 -15.96
CA GLY A 48 2.08 -19.14 -15.30
C GLY A 48 1.06 -18.21 -14.66
N ALA A 49 1.33 -16.90 -14.61
CA ALA A 49 0.38 -15.91 -14.09
C ALA A 49 -0.76 -15.63 -15.08
N GLU A 50 -1.98 -15.45 -14.55
CA GLU A 50 -3.13 -15.01 -15.32
C GLU A 50 -3.03 -13.50 -15.56
N VAL A 51 -3.20 -13.08 -16.83
CA VAL A 51 -3.02 -11.70 -17.26
C VAL A 51 -4.20 -11.19 -18.05
N LEU A 52 -4.54 -9.92 -17.82
CA LEU A 52 -5.50 -9.18 -18.64
C LEU A 52 -4.77 -8.45 -19.76
N LEU A 53 -5.11 -8.79 -21.00
CA LEU A 53 -4.60 -8.10 -22.18
C LEU A 53 -5.40 -6.83 -22.50
N GLN A 54 -4.80 -5.90 -23.24
CA GLN A 54 -5.39 -4.61 -23.66
C GLN A 54 -6.71 -4.70 -24.49
N GLY A 55 -7.22 -5.91 -24.75
CA GLY A 55 -8.50 -6.18 -25.42
C GLY A 55 -9.58 -6.77 -24.51
N GLY A 56 -9.33 -6.87 -23.20
CA GLY A 56 -10.26 -7.53 -22.27
C GLY A 56 -10.17 -9.07 -22.30
N LEU A 57 -9.16 -9.62 -22.97
CA LEU A 57 -8.90 -11.07 -22.99
C LEU A 57 -8.04 -11.45 -21.78
N TYR A 58 -8.44 -12.53 -21.11
CA TYR A 58 -7.65 -13.18 -20.08
C TYR A 58 -6.86 -14.34 -20.67
N GLY A 59 -5.68 -14.58 -20.14
CA GLY A 59 -4.86 -15.73 -20.52
C GLY A 59 -3.72 -15.96 -19.54
N THR A 60 -3.03 -17.07 -19.69
CA THR A 60 -1.88 -17.44 -18.86
C THR A 60 -0.58 -17.16 -19.61
N ILE A 61 0.39 -16.51 -18.98
CA ILE A 61 1.71 -16.33 -19.56
C ILE A 61 2.41 -17.69 -19.66
N VAL A 62 2.80 -18.11 -20.86
CA VAL A 62 3.62 -19.31 -21.10
C VAL A 62 5.10 -18.94 -21.13
N ASP A 63 5.42 -17.81 -21.75
CA ASP A 63 6.78 -17.30 -21.87
C ASP A 63 6.75 -15.77 -21.87
N TYR A 64 7.58 -15.18 -21.01
CA TYR A 64 7.69 -13.73 -20.86
C TYR A 64 9.10 -13.35 -20.45
N ASP A 65 9.67 -12.39 -21.16
CA ASP A 65 10.98 -11.82 -20.85
C ASP A 65 10.79 -10.44 -20.21
N GLY A 66 10.95 -10.38 -18.89
CA GLY A 66 10.78 -9.14 -18.11
C GLY A 66 11.93 -8.15 -18.22
N GLU A 67 13.06 -8.57 -18.78
CA GLU A 67 14.24 -7.71 -18.99
C GLU A 67 14.25 -7.12 -20.42
N ASP A 68 13.58 -7.77 -21.37
CA ASP A 68 13.57 -7.40 -22.79
C ASP A 68 12.14 -7.25 -23.34
N LEU A 69 11.53 -6.08 -23.11
CA LEU A 69 10.17 -5.75 -23.54
C LEU A 69 10.00 -5.67 -25.07
N ASP A 70 11.07 -5.72 -25.85
CA ASP A 70 11.01 -5.73 -27.32
C ASP A 70 10.67 -7.14 -27.86
N LYS A 71 10.79 -8.18 -27.03
CA LYS A 71 10.39 -9.54 -27.40
C LYS A 71 8.87 -9.74 -27.24
N PRO A 72 8.23 -10.53 -28.12
CA PRO A 72 6.84 -10.90 -27.96
C PRO A 72 6.67 -11.93 -26.84
N ALA A 73 5.68 -11.71 -25.97
CA ALA A 73 5.26 -12.66 -24.95
C ALA A 73 4.34 -13.73 -25.54
N LEU A 74 4.42 -14.96 -25.02
CA LEU A 74 3.50 -16.05 -25.36
C LEU A 74 2.43 -16.17 -24.28
N VAL A 75 1.17 -16.07 -24.67
CA VAL A 75 0.02 -16.14 -23.78
C VAL A 75 -0.95 -17.22 -24.27
N GLU A 76 -1.37 -18.10 -23.38
CA GLU A 76 -2.38 -19.12 -23.62
C GLU A 76 -3.77 -18.61 -23.18
N ILE A 77 -4.73 -18.51 -24.10
CA ILE A 77 -6.09 -18.00 -23.80
C ILE A 77 -7.08 -19.14 -23.52
N ALA A 78 -6.83 -20.30 -24.12
CA ALA A 78 -7.66 -21.48 -23.99
C ALA A 78 -6.75 -22.72 -24.12
N PRO A 79 -7.19 -23.91 -23.65
CA PRO A 79 -6.35 -25.11 -23.67
C PRO A 79 -5.76 -25.40 -25.05
N GLY A 80 -4.44 -25.28 -25.17
CA GLY A 80 -3.69 -25.52 -26.42
C GLY A 80 -3.71 -24.36 -27.42
N VAL A 81 -4.25 -23.20 -27.07
CA VAL A 81 -4.28 -21.99 -27.92
C VAL A 81 -3.31 -20.95 -27.39
N VAL A 82 -2.10 -20.96 -27.94
CA VAL A 82 -1.03 -20.02 -27.61
C VAL A 82 -0.94 -18.91 -28.66
N ILE A 83 -1.02 -17.66 -28.21
CA ILE A 83 -0.88 -16.48 -29.05
C ILE A 83 0.37 -15.68 -28.70
N LYS A 84 0.91 -14.97 -29.69
CA LYS A 84 2.01 -14.02 -29.50
C LYS A 84 1.42 -12.63 -29.32
N VAL A 85 1.77 -11.98 -28.23
CA VAL A 85 1.36 -10.61 -27.92
C VAL A 85 2.58 -9.76 -27.63
N HIS A 86 2.46 -8.46 -27.89
CA HIS A 86 3.50 -7.52 -27.50
C HIS A 86 3.59 -7.45 -25.97
N SER A 87 4.79 -7.33 -25.42
CA SER A 87 4.99 -7.31 -23.96
C SER A 87 4.30 -6.11 -23.27
N GLN A 88 4.04 -5.02 -24.00
CA GLN A 88 3.23 -3.90 -23.52
C GLN A 88 1.71 -4.17 -23.47
N ALA A 89 1.22 -5.23 -24.10
CA ALA A 89 -0.21 -5.55 -24.13
C ALA A 89 -0.71 -6.17 -22.82
N VAL A 90 0.20 -6.54 -21.90
CA VAL A 90 -0.09 -7.10 -20.58
C VAL A 90 -0.40 -5.95 -19.62
N LEU A 91 -1.68 -5.77 -19.27
CA LEU A 91 -2.19 -4.60 -18.56
C LEU A 91 -2.14 -4.75 -17.03
N ARG A 92 -2.42 -5.97 -16.54
CA ARG A 92 -2.45 -6.29 -15.12
C ARG A 92 -2.23 -7.79 -14.97
N ILE A 93 -1.34 -8.18 -14.07
CA ILE A 93 -1.30 -9.54 -13.54
C ILE A 93 -2.49 -9.63 -12.60
N VAL A 94 -3.35 -10.62 -12.83
CA VAL A 94 -4.40 -10.96 -11.89
C VAL A 94 -3.75 -11.91 -10.91
N ASP A 95 -3.32 -11.40 -9.75
CA ASP A 95 -2.99 -12.26 -8.64
C ASP A 95 -4.29 -12.93 -8.18
N PRO A 96 -4.44 -14.26 -8.31
CA PRO A 96 -5.63 -14.96 -7.82
C PRO A 96 -5.76 -14.92 -6.30
N VAL A 97 -4.85 -14.24 -5.59
CA VAL A 97 -4.77 -14.17 -4.13
C VAL A 97 -5.45 -12.92 -3.55
N GLU A 98 -5.87 -11.93 -4.35
CA GLU A 98 -6.63 -10.76 -3.82
C GLU A 98 -8.05 -11.11 -3.30
N GLY A 99 -8.44 -12.39 -3.29
CA GLY A 99 -9.73 -12.86 -2.77
C GLY A 99 -9.67 -14.03 -1.77
N ALA A 100 -8.48 -14.54 -1.44
CA ALA A 100 -8.34 -15.66 -0.50
C ALA A 100 -7.59 -15.19 0.74
N VAL A 101 -8.34 -14.90 1.81
CA VAL A 101 -7.77 -14.65 3.15
C VAL A 101 -6.93 -15.87 3.53
N THR A 102 -5.66 -15.66 3.82
CA THR A 102 -4.78 -16.75 4.27
C THR A 102 -5.19 -17.21 5.67
N GLU A 103 -4.91 -18.46 6.03
CA GLU A 103 -5.27 -18.98 7.36
C GLU A 103 -4.61 -18.18 8.48
N ASP A 104 -3.38 -17.68 8.25
CA ASP A 104 -2.68 -16.79 9.17
C ASP A 104 -3.38 -15.43 9.33
N GLU A 105 -3.87 -14.84 8.23
CA GLU A 105 -4.60 -13.57 8.24
C GLU A 105 -6.00 -13.70 8.88
N TYR A 106 -6.63 -14.87 8.74
CA TYR A 106 -7.89 -15.19 9.41
C TYR A 106 -7.70 -15.30 10.94
N ILE A 107 -6.63 -15.96 11.38
CA ILE A 107 -6.30 -16.08 12.81
C ILE A 107 -5.99 -14.69 13.41
N GLU A 108 -5.23 -13.85 12.71
CA GLU A 108 -4.91 -12.49 13.17
C GLU A 108 -6.18 -11.62 13.28
N ALA A 109 -7.13 -11.77 12.35
CA ALA A 109 -8.41 -11.07 12.42
C ALA A 109 -9.29 -11.54 13.59
N GLU A 110 -9.35 -12.84 13.87
CA GLU A 110 -10.06 -13.39 15.04
C GLU A 110 -9.42 -12.92 16.36
N GLU A 111 -8.09 -12.85 16.44
CA GLU A 111 -7.38 -12.38 17.63
C GLU A 111 -7.64 -10.89 17.88
N ALA A 112 -7.62 -10.07 16.81
CA ALA A 112 -7.95 -8.64 16.89
C ALA A 112 -9.42 -8.40 17.31
N GLU A 113 -10.36 -9.23 16.83
CA GLU A 113 -11.76 -9.16 17.26
C GLU A 113 -11.90 -9.53 18.74
N ALA A 114 -11.21 -10.58 19.20
CA ALA A 114 -11.23 -10.99 20.60
C ALA A 114 -10.65 -9.91 21.53
N GLU A 115 -9.55 -9.26 21.14
CA GLU A 115 -8.96 -8.12 21.87
C GLU A 115 -9.93 -6.94 21.95
N TYR A 116 -10.62 -6.61 20.86
CA TYR A 116 -11.63 -5.56 20.85
C TYR A 116 -12.80 -5.90 21.77
N VAL A 117 -13.33 -7.13 21.70
CA VAL A 117 -14.43 -7.57 22.58
C VAL A 117 -14.03 -7.54 24.05
N ALA A 118 -12.81 -7.98 24.36
CA ALA A 118 -12.27 -7.94 25.73
C ALA A 118 -12.11 -6.50 26.24
N GLY A 119 -11.56 -5.60 25.42
CA GLY A 119 -11.42 -4.19 25.80
C GLY A 119 -12.76 -3.48 25.99
N VAL A 120 -13.80 -3.83 25.21
CA VAL A 120 -15.16 -3.31 25.41
C VAL A 120 -15.75 -3.84 26.73
N ALA A 121 -15.50 -5.11 27.06
CA ALA A 121 -16.00 -5.73 28.27
C ALA A 121 -15.35 -5.21 29.56
N ASP A 122 -14.04 -4.92 29.53
CA ASP A 122 -13.30 -4.35 30.67
C ASP A 122 -13.50 -2.83 30.80
N GLY A 123 -14.10 -2.20 29.77
CA GLY A 123 -14.36 -0.76 29.74
C GLY A 123 -13.16 0.09 29.32
N ASP A 124 -12.09 -0.54 28.83
CA ASP A 124 -10.90 0.11 28.30
C ASP A 124 -11.18 0.82 26.96
N ILE A 125 -12.12 0.30 26.18
CA ILE A 125 -12.56 0.91 24.93
C ILE A 125 -14.10 1.04 24.89
N THR A 126 -14.56 2.15 24.33
CA THR A 126 -16.00 2.39 24.11
C THR A 126 -16.44 1.73 22.80
N SER A 127 -17.58 1.05 22.83
CA SER A 127 -18.18 0.51 21.60
C SER A 127 -18.77 1.64 20.77
N ILE A 128 -18.68 1.53 19.45
CA ILE A 128 -19.38 2.41 18.49
C ILE A 128 -20.87 2.57 18.80
N SER A 129 -21.50 1.54 19.38
CA SER A 129 -22.92 1.59 19.76
C SER A 129 -23.18 2.52 20.94
N ASP A 130 -22.27 2.56 21.91
CA ASP A 130 -22.37 3.42 23.09
C ASP A 130 -22.04 4.88 22.76
N ASP A 131 -21.08 5.14 21.88
CA ASP A 131 -20.77 6.49 21.40
C ASP A 131 -21.96 7.14 20.67
N LYS A 132 -22.67 6.35 19.87
CA LYS A 132 -23.91 6.77 19.19
C LYS A 132 -25.06 7.00 20.16
N ARG A 133 -25.11 6.26 21.28
CA ARG A 133 -26.12 6.44 22.32
C ARG A 133 -25.88 7.71 23.13
N SER A 134 -24.62 7.96 23.49
CA SER A 134 -24.17 9.16 24.19
C SER A 134 -24.44 10.42 23.37
N SER A 135 -24.04 10.44 22.10
CA SER A 135 -24.31 11.57 21.18
C SER A 135 -25.80 11.86 21.01
N ARG A 136 -26.64 10.83 20.80
CA ARG A 136 -28.11 11.01 20.73
C ARG A 136 -28.73 11.51 22.03
N ALA A 137 -28.23 11.08 23.19
CA ALA A 137 -28.71 11.57 24.48
C ALA A 137 -28.31 13.05 24.69
N THR A 138 -27.11 13.45 24.26
CA THR A 138 -26.69 14.86 24.32
C THR A 138 -27.45 15.77 23.37
N ASP A 139 -27.87 15.27 22.21
CA ASP A 139 -28.66 16.06 21.26
C ASP A 139 -30.14 16.19 21.72
N ALA A 140 -30.70 15.15 22.33
CA ALA A 140 -32.05 15.22 22.91
C ALA A 140 -32.15 16.18 24.11
N ASP A 141 -31.10 16.29 24.94
CA ASP A 141 -31.07 17.21 26.09
C ASP A 141 -30.81 18.68 25.68
N ARG A 142 -30.26 18.90 24.48
CA ARG A 142 -30.16 20.24 23.86
C ARG A 142 -31.50 20.72 23.34
N ASP A 143 -32.27 19.83 22.71
CA ASP A 143 -33.61 20.16 22.18
C ASP A 143 -34.63 20.49 23.28
N ASP A 144 -34.55 19.89 24.47
CA ASP A 144 -35.50 20.19 25.57
C ASP A 144 -35.21 21.56 26.24
N LYS A 145 -33.94 21.99 26.28
CA LYS A 145 -33.54 23.29 26.85
C LYS A 145 -33.86 24.50 25.96
N ASP A 146 -34.02 24.28 24.66
CA ASP A 146 -34.34 25.33 23.68
C ASP A 146 -35.85 25.49 23.39
N ARG A 147 -36.72 24.77 24.11
CA ARG A 147 -38.17 25.01 24.03
C ARG A 147 -38.55 26.26 24.83
N PRO A 148 -39.11 27.33 24.21
CA PRO A 148 -39.61 28.46 24.96
C PRO A 148 -40.81 28.03 25.82
N ALA A 149 -40.76 28.34 27.11
CA ALA A 149 -41.88 28.17 28.02
C ALA A 149 -43.05 29.06 27.54
N VAL A 150 -44.16 28.41 27.19
CA VAL A 150 -45.43 29.07 26.83
C VAL A 150 -46.24 29.33 28.09
#